data_AF-A0A6G2HHD7-F1
#
_entry.id   AF-A0A6G2HHD7-F1
#
_cell.length_a   1.000
_cell.length_b   1.000
_cell.length_c   1.000
_cell.angle_alpha   90.00
_cell.angle_beta   90.00
_cell.angle_gamma   90.00
#
_symmetry.space_group_name_H-M   'P 1'
#
loop_
_entity.id
_entity.type
_entity.pdbx_description
1 polymer ?
#
loop_
_entity_poly.entity_id
_entity_poly.type
_entity_poly.pdbx_seq_one_letter_code
_entity_poly.pdbx_strand_id
1 'polypeptide(L)'
;MTDDTHGEGAGWFAALDPDDPDDPGDQGGPDAAATAITAGSAETPRDWPTLAVEAGFAASTDDYYDRLHDATTAATRRTVRERERADDQQLIHAIRAVDDCERVANELAERATEWAGGLFEEAPAGVAGAREVAARDPSTDAERRAVSLATRAVDLADERDALAAYIERVAPAVAPNLAAMAGAELAARLIALAGGLEPLAKKPSGTVQVLGAEDALFAHLAGRAPSPKHGIIYTHDFVRNTRPEDRGSASRALAGKLTLAARVDHYSGERREAIHEDLRERIATIRARADDAASDGGSADE
;
A
#
# COMPACT_ATOMS: atom_id res chain seq x y z
N MET A 1 -53.63 -15.14 -18.16
CA MET A 1 -52.80 -15.32 -19.36
C MET A 1 -52.60 -13.93 -19.95
N THR A 2 -51.82 -13.13 -19.22
CA THR A 2 -51.42 -11.79 -19.59
C THR A 2 -50.06 -11.94 -20.23
N ASP A 3 -50.05 -11.75 -21.53
CA ASP A 3 -48.99 -11.20 -22.36
C ASP A 3 -47.75 -10.71 -21.56
N ASP A 4 -46.71 -11.55 -21.48
CA ASP A 4 -45.35 -11.18 -21.06
C ASP A 4 -44.59 -10.60 -22.27
N THR A 5 -45.21 -9.63 -22.93
CA THR A 5 -44.59 -8.89 -24.02
C THR A 5 -43.63 -7.87 -23.42
N HIS A 6 -42.33 -8.12 -23.61
CA HIS A 6 -41.24 -7.12 -23.57
C HIS A 6 -40.83 -6.59 -22.19
N GLY A 7 -40.56 -7.49 -21.23
CA GLY A 7 -39.78 -7.18 -20.03
C GLY A 7 -38.28 -7.05 -20.32
N GLU A 8 -37.87 -5.90 -20.83
CA GLU A 8 -36.57 -5.21 -20.68
C GLU A 8 -35.27 -5.93 -21.12
N GLY A 9 -34.47 -5.23 -21.92
CA GLY A 9 -33.17 -5.67 -22.42
C GLY A 9 -32.21 -6.10 -21.31
N ALA A 10 -32.04 -7.40 -21.12
CA ALA A 10 -31.49 -7.96 -19.89
C ALA A 10 -30.08 -8.57 -20.02
N GLY A 11 -29.52 -8.66 -21.23
CA GLY A 11 -28.16 -9.13 -21.43
C GLY A 11 -27.14 -8.02 -21.18
N TRP A 12 -25.88 -8.37 -20.93
CA TRP A 12 -24.77 -7.40 -20.85
C TRP A 12 -24.63 -6.55 -22.14
N PHE A 13 -25.21 -7.03 -23.24
CA PHE A 13 -25.25 -6.40 -24.56
C PHE A 13 -26.45 -5.48 -24.80
N ALA A 14 -27.41 -5.42 -23.87
CA ALA A 14 -28.68 -4.72 -24.10
C ALA A 14 -28.58 -3.19 -24.25
N ALA A 15 -27.48 -2.61 -23.76
CA ALA A 15 -27.18 -1.19 -23.86
C ALA A 15 -26.09 -0.88 -24.91
N LEU A 16 -25.73 -1.86 -25.75
CA LEU A 16 -24.66 -1.74 -26.75
C LEU A 16 -25.25 -1.63 -28.15
N ASP A 17 -24.58 -0.86 -29.01
CA ASP A 17 -24.91 -0.81 -30.43
C ASP A 17 -24.46 -2.12 -31.12
N PRO A 18 -25.36 -2.83 -31.83
CA PRO A 18 -25.03 -4.05 -32.58
C PRO A 18 -24.01 -3.85 -33.72
N ASP A 19 -24.01 -2.67 -34.35
CA ASP A 19 -23.25 -2.33 -35.55
C ASP A 19 -21.88 -1.72 -35.24
N ASP A 20 -21.71 -1.16 -34.03
CA ASP A 20 -20.42 -0.74 -33.49
C ASP A 20 -20.38 -0.96 -31.96
N PRO A 21 -19.96 -2.16 -31.50
CA PRO A 21 -19.90 -2.47 -30.07
C PRO A 21 -18.85 -1.66 -29.30
N ASP A 22 -18.00 -0.90 -30.00
CA ASP A 22 -17.07 0.09 -29.45
C ASP A 22 -17.59 1.55 -29.60
N ASP A 23 -18.68 1.80 -30.34
CA ASP A 23 -19.34 3.11 -30.43
C ASP A 23 -20.19 3.34 -29.18
N PRO A 24 -19.96 4.42 -28.43
CA PRO A 24 -20.86 4.85 -27.35
C PRO A 24 -22.34 4.92 -27.77
N GLY A 25 -22.64 5.24 -29.03
CA GLY A 25 -24.00 5.60 -29.44
C GLY A 25 -24.53 6.84 -28.68
N ASP A 26 -25.77 7.24 -28.96
CA ASP A 26 -26.34 8.48 -28.41
C ASP A 26 -26.73 8.38 -26.91
N GLN A 27 -26.63 7.18 -26.31
CA GLN A 27 -27.05 6.88 -24.92
C GLN A 27 -26.05 6.06 -24.08
N GLY A 28 -24.98 5.51 -24.68
CA GLY A 28 -23.91 4.81 -23.96
C GLY A 28 -22.63 5.65 -23.96
N GLY A 29 -21.85 5.64 -22.89
CA GLY A 29 -20.47 6.11 -22.98
C GLY A 29 -19.58 5.04 -23.63
N PRO A 30 -18.30 5.33 -23.96
CA PRO A 30 -17.31 4.37 -24.48
C PRO A 30 -16.98 3.18 -23.54
N ASP A 31 -17.83 2.94 -22.53
CA ASP A 31 -17.65 2.01 -21.41
C ASP A 31 -18.92 1.20 -21.07
N ALA A 32 -19.98 1.31 -21.89
CA ALA A 32 -21.25 0.63 -21.61
C ALA A 32 -21.08 -0.89 -21.43
N ALA A 33 -20.26 -1.53 -22.28
CA ALA A 33 -20.02 -2.98 -22.22
C ALA A 33 -19.26 -3.37 -20.96
N ALA A 34 -18.19 -2.64 -20.64
CA ALA A 34 -17.39 -2.87 -19.44
C ALA A 34 -18.19 -2.65 -18.16
N THR A 35 -19.07 -1.64 -18.14
CA THR A 35 -19.97 -1.35 -17.02
C THR A 35 -21.01 -2.44 -16.85
N ALA A 36 -21.63 -2.88 -17.96
CA ALA A 36 -22.61 -3.96 -17.93
C ALA A 36 -21.98 -5.29 -17.45
N ILE A 37 -20.74 -5.59 -17.84
CA ILE A 37 -20.02 -6.80 -17.42
C ILE A 37 -19.58 -6.74 -15.95
N THR A 38 -19.14 -5.58 -15.46
CA THR A 38 -18.57 -5.48 -14.10
C THR A 38 -19.60 -5.16 -13.02
N ALA A 39 -20.61 -4.34 -13.34
CA ALA A 39 -21.63 -3.87 -12.39
C ALA A 39 -23.02 -4.47 -12.64
N GLY A 40 -23.25 -5.06 -13.82
CA GLY A 40 -24.52 -5.71 -14.14
C GLY A 40 -24.74 -6.98 -13.34
N SER A 41 -26.01 -7.29 -13.07
CA SER A 41 -26.40 -8.53 -12.41
C SER A 41 -27.73 -9.02 -12.97
N ALA A 42 -27.94 -10.32 -12.97
CA ALA A 42 -29.21 -10.93 -13.32
C ALA A 42 -29.65 -11.87 -12.19
N GLU A 43 -30.91 -11.78 -11.77
CA GLU A 43 -31.45 -12.61 -10.69
C GLU A 43 -31.50 -14.10 -11.07
N THR A 44 -31.64 -14.41 -12.35
CA THR A 44 -31.71 -15.77 -12.88
C THR A 44 -30.82 -15.93 -14.10
N PRO A 45 -30.16 -17.11 -14.26
CA PRO A 45 -29.48 -17.44 -15.51
C PRO A 45 -30.50 -17.48 -16.66
N ARG A 46 -30.20 -16.77 -17.75
CA ARG A 46 -30.97 -16.82 -19.00
C ARG A 46 -30.11 -17.38 -20.12
N ASP A 47 -30.76 -17.82 -21.20
CA ASP A 47 -30.07 -18.24 -22.41
C ASP A 47 -29.58 -17.02 -23.21
N TRP A 48 -28.54 -16.37 -22.68
CA TRP A 48 -27.98 -15.14 -23.24
C TRP A 48 -27.51 -15.27 -24.70
N PRO A 49 -26.86 -16.38 -25.14
CA PRO A 49 -26.51 -16.56 -26.54
C PRO A 49 -27.73 -16.52 -27.47
N THR A 50 -28.80 -17.25 -27.14
CA THR A 50 -30.01 -17.27 -27.97
C THR A 50 -30.68 -15.90 -27.99
N LEU A 51 -30.82 -15.26 -26.82
CA LEU A 51 -31.40 -13.92 -26.72
C LEU A 51 -30.59 -12.85 -27.47
N ALA A 52 -29.27 -12.97 -27.51
CA ALA A 52 -28.40 -12.06 -28.25
C ALA A 52 -28.59 -12.19 -29.77
N VAL A 53 -28.77 -13.42 -30.26
CA VAL A 53 -29.04 -13.68 -31.68
C VAL A 53 -30.44 -13.21 -32.06
N GLU A 54 -31.46 -13.50 -31.23
CA GLU A 54 -32.84 -13.04 -31.44
C GLU A 54 -32.96 -11.51 -31.43
N ALA A 55 -32.18 -10.84 -30.59
CA ALA A 55 -32.10 -9.38 -30.52
C ALA A 55 -31.26 -8.76 -31.66
N GLY A 56 -30.62 -9.57 -32.50
CA GLY A 56 -29.76 -9.09 -33.59
C GLY A 56 -28.41 -8.54 -33.14
N PHE A 57 -28.03 -8.72 -31.87
CA PHE A 57 -26.72 -8.31 -31.35
C PHE A 57 -25.58 -9.20 -31.86
N ALA A 58 -25.86 -10.48 -32.14
CA ALA A 58 -24.89 -11.43 -32.67
C ALA A 58 -25.45 -12.19 -33.87
N ALA A 59 -24.62 -12.47 -34.87
CA ALA A 59 -25.01 -13.19 -36.09
C ALA A 59 -25.24 -14.70 -35.84
N SER A 60 -24.61 -15.25 -34.80
CA SER A 60 -24.73 -16.65 -34.38
C SER A 60 -24.37 -16.78 -32.91
N THR A 61 -24.60 -17.96 -32.33
CA THR A 61 -24.13 -18.27 -30.97
C THR A 61 -22.60 -18.21 -30.86
N ASP A 62 -21.88 -18.54 -31.93
CA ASP A 62 -20.41 -18.47 -31.94
C ASP A 62 -19.94 -17.01 -31.96
N ASP A 63 -20.54 -16.17 -32.80
CA ASP A 63 -20.29 -14.72 -32.84
C ASP A 63 -20.61 -14.06 -31.48
N TYR A 64 -21.65 -14.52 -30.79
CA TYR A 64 -21.93 -14.07 -29.42
C TYR A 64 -20.77 -14.35 -28.46
N TYR A 65 -20.19 -15.56 -28.50
CA TYR A 65 -19.09 -15.92 -27.60
C TYR A 65 -17.80 -15.16 -27.93
N ASP A 66 -17.53 -14.90 -29.21
CA ASP A 66 -16.40 -14.08 -29.62
C ASP A 66 -16.57 -12.63 -29.11
N ARG A 67 -17.75 -12.02 -29.32
CA ARG A 67 -18.07 -10.69 -28.78
C ARG A 67 -18.01 -10.63 -27.25
N LEU A 68 -18.52 -11.65 -26.56
CA LEU A 68 -18.42 -11.76 -25.09
C LEU A 68 -16.97 -11.87 -24.63
N HIS A 69 -16.13 -12.64 -25.35
CA HIS A 69 -14.71 -12.77 -25.04
C HIS A 69 -13.99 -11.43 -25.14
N ASP A 70 -14.22 -10.69 -26.22
CA ASP A 70 -13.59 -9.39 -26.44
C ASP A 70 -14.06 -8.36 -25.40
N ALA A 71 -15.36 -8.28 -25.13
CA ALA A 71 -15.91 -7.37 -24.14
C ALA A 71 -15.42 -7.68 -22.71
N THR A 72 -15.38 -8.95 -22.32
CA THR A 72 -14.86 -9.35 -20.99
C THR A 72 -13.35 -9.11 -20.87
N THR A 73 -12.60 -9.30 -21.95
CA THR A 73 -11.16 -9.00 -21.99
C THR A 73 -10.91 -7.48 -21.89
N ALA A 74 -11.68 -6.67 -22.61
CA ALA A 74 -11.62 -5.21 -22.53
C ALA A 74 -11.98 -4.70 -21.13
N ALA A 75 -13.09 -5.19 -20.56
CA ALA A 75 -13.52 -4.86 -19.20
C ALA A 75 -12.44 -5.24 -18.17
N THR A 76 -11.87 -6.44 -18.28
CA THR A 76 -10.79 -6.89 -17.39
C THR A 76 -9.56 -5.99 -17.48
N ARG A 77 -9.09 -5.69 -18.71
CA ARG A 77 -7.95 -4.78 -18.92
C ARG A 77 -8.21 -3.40 -18.30
N ARG A 78 -9.45 -2.91 -18.39
CA ARG A 78 -9.84 -1.62 -17.80
C ARG A 78 -9.81 -1.67 -16.27
N THR A 79 -10.48 -2.65 -15.66
CA THR A 79 -10.49 -2.85 -14.20
C THR A 79 -9.07 -2.96 -13.64
N VAL A 80 -8.18 -3.69 -14.34
CA VAL A 80 -6.76 -3.76 -13.97
C VAL A 80 -6.10 -2.39 -14.04
N ARG A 81 -6.26 -1.64 -15.13
CA ARG A 81 -5.66 -0.29 -15.27
C ARG A 81 -6.14 0.69 -14.21
N GLU A 82 -7.43 0.66 -13.87
CA GLU A 82 -8.01 1.49 -12.81
C GLU A 82 -7.45 1.10 -11.44
N ARG A 83 -7.34 -0.21 -11.15
CA ARG A 83 -6.77 -0.69 -9.89
C ARG A 83 -5.30 -0.29 -9.74
N GLU A 84 -4.50 -0.46 -10.79
CA GLU A 84 -3.07 -0.09 -10.80
C GLU A 84 -2.86 1.43 -10.59
N ARG A 85 -3.79 2.26 -11.09
CA ARG A 85 -3.74 3.71 -10.93
C ARG A 85 -4.31 4.22 -9.61
N ALA A 86 -4.92 3.34 -8.80
CA ALA A 86 -5.48 3.74 -7.52
C ALA A 86 -4.38 4.31 -6.61
N ASP A 87 -4.72 5.36 -5.87
CA ASP A 87 -3.74 6.10 -5.06
C ASP A 87 -3.08 5.20 -3.99
N ASP A 88 -3.79 4.19 -3.47
CA ASP A 88 -3.21 3.21 -2.55
C ASP A 88 -2.13 2.36 -3.23
N GLN A 89 -2.27 1.99 -4.51
CA GLN A 89 -1.21 1.30 -5.26
C GLN A 89 -0.02 2.22 -5.52
N GLN A 90 -0.27 3.50 -5.83
CA GLN A 90 0.81 4.47 -6.02
C GLN A 90 1.62 4.67 -4.73
N LEU A 91 0.99 4.64 -3.55
CA LEU A 91 1.69 4.63 -2.27
C LEU A 91 2.55 3.37 -2.07
N ILE A 92 2.07 2.21 -2.50
CA ILE A 92 2.84 0.95 -2.43
C ILE A 92 4.10 1.03 -3.29
N HIS A 93 4.00 1.58 -4.49
CA HIS A 93 5.17 1.78 -5.35
C HIS A 93 6.14 2.77 -4.74
N ALA A 94 5.65 3.91 -4.23
CA ALA A 94 6.50 4.93 -3.63
C ALA A 94 7.27 4.40 -2.42
N ILE A 95 6.63 3.67 -1.50
CA ILE A 95 7.31 3.19 -0.28
C ILE A 95 8.35 2.11 -0.59
N ARG A 96 8.08 1.22 -1.55
CA ARG A 96 9.06 0.23 -2.01
C ARG A 96 10.25 0.92 -2.68
N ALA A 97 9.99 1.95 -3.48
CA ALA A 97 11.03 2.75 -4.11
C ALA A 97 11.88 3.52 -3.10
N VAL A 98 11.28 4.02 -2.00
CA VAL A 98 12.04 4.62 -0.88
C VAL A 98 13.03 3.60 -0.31
N ASP A 99 12.58 2.38 0.00
CA ASP A 99 13.42 1.34 0.57
C ASP A 99 14.55 0.92 -0.38
N ASP A 100 14.25 0.79 -1.68
CA ASP A 100 15.25 0.47 -2.70
C ASP A 100 16.26 1.60 -2.92
N CYS A 101 15.80 2.85 -3.00
CA CYS A 101 16.69 4.01 -3.14
C CYS A 101 17.60 4.14 -1.93
N GLU A 102 17.08 3.98 -0.71
CA GLU A 102 17.88 4.04 0.52
C GLU A 102 18.96 2.96 0.54
N ARG A 103 18.59 1.71 0.28
CA ARG A 103 19.52 0.58 0.27
C ARG A 103 20.62 0.78 -0.78
N VAL A 104 20.24 1.07 -2.02
CA VAL A 104 21.21 1.23 -3.12
C VAL A 104 22.07 2.48 -2.93
N ALA A 105 21.50 3.59 -2.46
CA ALA A 105 22.28 4.80 -2.16
C ALA A 105 23.34 4.52 -1.09
N ASN A 106 23.00 3.81 -0.02
CA ASN A 106 23.96 3.46 1.04
C ASN A 106 25.06 2.54 0.53
N GLU A 107 24.71 1.47 -0.21
CA GLU A 107 25.69 0.54 -0.80
C GLU A 107 26.67 1.27 -1.76
N LEU A 108 26.15 2.15 -2.62
CA LEU A 108 26.97 2.93 -3.55
C LEU A 108 27.81 3.99 -2.83
N ALA A 109 27.24 4.65 -1.81
CA ALA A 109 27.92 5.66 -1.04
C ALA A 109 29.13 5.08 -0.30
N GLU A 110 28.96 3.94 0.38
CA GLU A 110 30.06 3.22 1.04
C GLU A 110 31.19 2.92 0.04
N ARG A 111 30.84 2.34 -1.12
CA ARG A 111 31.82 2.00 -2.15
C ARG A 111 32.52 3.23 -2.74
N ALA A 112 31.78 4.31 -2.95
CA ALA A 112 32.32 5.57 -3.47
C ALA A 112 33.28 6.22 -2.47
N THR A 113 32.93 6.25 -1.18
CA THR A 113 33.78 6.82 -0.12
C THR A 113 35.05 5.98 0.10
N GLU A 114 34.94 4.64 0.07
CA GLU A 114 36.09 3.74 0.17
C GLU A 114 37.08 3.97 -0.98
N TRP A 115 36.57 4.05 -2.21
CA TRP A 115 37.41 4.30 -3.39
C TRP A 115 38.04 5.69 -3.35
N ALA A 116 37.27 6.71 -2.98
CA ALA A 116 37.76 8.08 -2.88
C ALA A 116 38.84 8.27 -1.80
N GLY A 117 38.82 7.48 -0.72
CA GLY A 117 39.80 7.56 0.36
C GLY A 117 41.25 7.30 -0.08
N GLY A 118 41.46 6.58 -1.18
CA GLY A 118 42.79 6.38 -1.78
C GLY A 118 43.18 7.44 -2.83
N LEU A 119 42.25 8.32 -3.22
CA LEU A 119 42.42 9.26 -4.33
C LEU A 119 42.39 10.72 -3.89
N PHE A 120 41.74 11.01 -2.77
CA PHE A 120 41.49 12.35 -2.26
C PHE A 120 41.68 12.36 -0.72
N GLU A 121 41.50 13.54 -0.10
CA GLU A 121 41.41 13.65 1.37
C GLU A 121 40.26 12.79 1.93
N GLU A 122 40.43 12.29 3.15
CA GLU A 122 39.45 11.41 3.79
C GLU A 122 38.08 12.10 3.89
N ALA A 123 37.02 11.38 3.52
CA ALA A 123 35.64 11.84 3.60
C ALA A 123 34.89 10.99 4.66
N PRO A 124 33.82 11.52 5.27
CA PRO A 124 32.96 10.72 6.14
C PRO A 124 32.42 9.46 5.47
N ALA A 125 31.93 8.49 6.24
CA ALA A 125 31.26 7.32 5.68
C ALA A 125 29.84 7.65 5.19
N GLY A 126 29.32 6.83 4.27
CA GLY A 126 27.93 6.88 3.83
C GLY A 126 27.60 8.08 2.94
N VAL A 127 26.30 8.40 2.83
CA VAL A 127 25.79 9.41 1.88
C VAL A 127 26.39 10.79 2.10
N ALA A 128 26.67 11.18 3.35
CA ALA A 128 27.31 12.47 3.65
C ALA A 128 28.70 12.59 3.00
N GLY A 129 29.53 11.54 3.12
CA GLY A 129 30.82 11.50 2.44
C GLY A 129 30.69 11.41 0.93
N ALA A 130 29.70 10.67 0.42
CA ALA A 130 29.43 10.64 -1.02
C ALA A 130 29.07 12.04 -1.56
N ARG A 131 28.33 12.87 -0.81
CA ARG A 131 28.08 14.28 -1.17
C ARG A 131 29.38 15.10 -1.23
N GLU A 132 30.28 14.93 -0.26
CA GLU A 132 31.57 15.60 -0.28
C GLU A 132 32.43 15.16 -1.48
N VAL A 133 32.51 13.85 -1.73
CA VAL A 133 33.25 13.28 -2.87
C VAL A 133 32.67 13.75 -4.20
N ALA A 134 31.34 13.79 -4.33
CA ALA A 134 30.66 14.26 -5.55
C ALA A 134 30.96 15.73 -5.87
N ALA A 135 31.29 16.54 -4.87
CA ALA A 135 31.63 17.95 -5.02
C ALA A 135 33.12 18.21 -5.35
N ARG A 136 33.97 17.15 -5.39
CA ARG A 136 35.41 17.30 -5.66
C ARG A 136 35.67 17.50 -7.14
N ASP A 137 36.74 18.23 -7.44
CA ASP A 137 37.25 18.41 -8.81
C ASP A 137 38.23 17.28 -9.16
N PRO A 138 37.90 16.37 -10.10
CA PRO A 138 38.73 15.22 -10.42
C PRO A 138 39.80 15.54 -11.48
N SER A 139 41.06 15.31 -11.13
CA SER A 139 42.22 15.46 -12.02
C SER A 139 42.56 14.17 -12.79
N THR A 140 42.39 13.01 -12.16
CA THR A 140 42.71 11.70 -12.76
C THR A 140 41.49 10.95 -13.29
N ASP A 141 41.70 9.94 -14.14
CA ASP A 141 40.62 9.05 -14.59
C ASP A 141 39.97 8.28 -13.43
N ALA A 142 40.78 7.87 -12.46
CA ALA A 142 40.28 7.17 -11.27
C ALA A 142 39.38 8.10 -10.43
N GLU A 143 39.83 9.34 -10.19
CA GLU A 143 39.05 10.37 -9.50
C GLU A 143 37.74 10.66 -10.21
N ARG A 144 37.75 10.81 -11.54
CA ARG A 144 36.52 11.02 -12.34
C ARG A 144 35.50 9.90 -12.13
N ARG A 145 35.96 8.65 -12.01
CA ARG A 145 35.07 7.50 -11.78
C ARG A 145 34.54 7.47 -10.35
N ALA A 146 35.36 7.78 -9.35
CA ALA A 146 34.93 7.87 -7.96
C ALA A 146 33.88 8.98 -7.76
N VAL A 147 34.13 10.19 -8.28
CA VAL A 147 33.18 11.31 -8.26
C VAL A 147 31.87 10.94 -8.96
N SER A 148 31.95 10.28 -10.12
CA SER A 148 30.76 9.85 -10.86
C SER A 148 29.93 8.79 -10.11
N LEU A 149 30.57 7.88 -9.37
CA LEU A 149 29.87 6.90 -8.53
C LEU A 149 29.21 7.58 -7.34
N ALA A 150 29.93 8.49 -6.67
CA ALA A 150 29.43 9.27 -5.55
C ALA A 150 28.20 10.10 -5.96
N THR A 151 28.23 10.73 -7.14
CA THR A 151 27.10 11.50 -7.69
C THR A 151 25.85 10.63 -7.80
N ARG A 152 25.95 9.41 -8.34
CA ARG A 152 24.79 8.50 -8.45
C ARG A 152 24.24 8.07 -7.09
N ALA A 153 25.11 7.89 -6.09
CA ALA A 153 24.68 7.58 -4.74
C ALA A 153 23.89 8.75 -4.12
N VAL A 154 24.34 9.98 -4.38
CA VAL A 154 23.66 11.20 -3.97
C VAL A 154 22.32 11.37 -4.68
N ASP A 155 22.26 11.18 -6.00
CA ASP A 155 21.02 11.27 -6.78
C ASP A 155 19.95 10.30 -6.25
N LEU A 156 20.34 9.07 -5.89
CA LEU A 156 19.42 8.09 -5.29
C LEU A 156 18.97 8.50 -3.88
N ALA A 157 19.85 9.08 -3.07
CA ALA A 157 19.47 9.59 -1.76
C ALA A 157 18.51 10.78 -1.86
N ASP A 158 18.72 11.67 -2.84
CA ASP A 158 17.83 12.80 -3.11
C ASP A 158 16.46 12.31 -3.63
N GLU A 159 16.43 11.29 -4.50
CA GLU A 159 15.18 10.65 -4.95
C GLU A 159 14.44 9.98 -3.79
N ARG A 160 15.14 9.31 -2.87
CA ARG A 160 14.56 8.75 -1.64
C ARG A 160 13.83 9.83 -0.86
N ASP A 161 14.48 10.97 -0.63
CA ASP A 161 13.91 12.09 0.12
C ASP A 161 12.70 12.70 -0.63
N ALA A 162 12.75 12.79 -1.96
CA ALA A 162 11.64 13.25 -2.79
C ALA A 162 10.42 12.32 -2.73
N LEU A 163 10.64 10.99 -2.76
CA LEU A 163 9.60 9.98 -2.62
C LEU A 163 8.99 9.99 -1.22
N ALA A 164 9.80 10.17 -0.17
CA ALA A 164 9.29 10.34 1.20
C ALA A 164 8.37 11.58 1.30
N ALA A 165 8.77 12.71 0.72
CA ALA A 165 7.94 13.91 0.66
C ALA A 165 6.66 13.72 -0.17
N TYR A 166 6.70 12.89 -1.22
CA TYR A 166 5.50 12.48 -1.96
C TYR A 166 4.54 11.67 -1.09
N ILE A 167 5.05 10.69 -0.34
CA ILE A 167 4.25 9.86 0.58
C ILE A 167 3.58 10.73 1.64
N GLU A 168 4.31 11.69 2.24
CA GLU A 168 3.75 12.60 3.23
C GLU A 168 2.60 13.46 2.72
N ARG A 169 2.60 13.79 1.42
CA ARG A 169 1.51 14.53 0.79
C ARG A 169 0.32 13.64 0.43
N VAL A 170 0.57 12.42 -0.05
CA VAL A 170 -0.47 11.56 -0.63
C VAL A 170 -1.15 10.67 0.41
N ALA A 171 -0.42 10.13 1.39
CA ALA A 171 -0.99 9.19 2.35
C ALA A 171 -2.18 9.76 3.15
N PRO A 172 -2.18 11.04 3.58
CA PRO A 172 -3.34 11.62 4.26
C PRO A 172 -4.60 11.72 3.39
N ALA A 173 -4.46 11.81 2.06
CA ALA A 173 -5.60 11.80 1.14
C ALA A 173 -6.16 10.38 0.94
N VAL A 174 -5.31 9.36 0.98
CA VAL A 174 -5.69 7.95 0.80
C VAL A 174 -6.22 7.33 2.08
N ALA A 175 -5.56 7.59 3.20
CA ALA A 175 -5.82 6.96 4.48
C ALA A 175 -5.68 7.98 5.64
N PRO A 176 -6.62 8.93 5.76
CA PRO A 176 -6.53 10.05 6.68
C PRO A 176 -6.42 9.63 8.15
N ASN A 177 -7.09 8.54 8.55
CA ASN A 177 -7.03 8.07 9.93
C ASN A 177 -5.71 7.33 10.21
N LEU A 178 -5.26 6.46 9.31
CA LEU A 178 -3.97 5.77 9.46
C LEU A 178 -2.82 6.78 9.47
N ALA A 179 -2.77 7.71 8.52
CA ALA A 179 -1.71 8.71 8.44
C ALA A 179 -1.65 9.60 9.69
N ALA A 180 -2.80 10.02 10.22
CA ALA A 180 -2.84 10.80 11.44
C ALA A 180 -2.49 10.00 12.71
N MET A 181 -2.70 8.68 12.74
CA MET A 181 -2.34 7.84 13.89
C MET A 181 -0.89 7.36 13.86
N ALA A 182 -0.36 7.05 12.68
CA ALA A 182 0.91 6.34 12.52
C ALA A 182 2.02 7.21 11.88
N GLY A 183 1.68 8.36 11.31
CA GLY A 183 2.51 9.05 10.32
C GLY A 183 2.29 8.48 8.92
N ALA A 184 2.53 9.28 7.87
CA ALA A 184 2.29 8.84 6.49
C ALA A 184 3.19 7.67 6.09
N GLU A 185 4.46 7.69 6.48
CA GLU A 185 5.40 6.64 6.13
C GLU A 185 4.97 5.28 6.70
N LEU A 186 4.70 5.18 8.00
CA LEU A 186 4.24 3.93 8.62
C LEU A 186 2.87 3.50 8.07
N ALA A 187 1.97 4.43 7.79
CA ALA A 187 0.69 4.13 7.13
C ALA A 187 0.90 3.50 5.75
N ALA A 188 1.75 4.11 4.91
CA ALA A 188 2.09 3.58 3.58
C ALA A 188 2.76 2.21 3.66
N ARG A 189 3.68 2.01 4.62
CA ARG A 189 4.32 0.70 4.87
C ARG A 189 3.30 -0.38 5.24
N LEU A 190 2.33 -0.06 6.11
CA LEU A 190 1.26 -1.00 6.48
C LEU A 190 0.37 -1.37 5.30
N ILE A 191 0.01 -0.40 4.47
CA ILE A 191 -0.75 -0.61 3.23
C ILE A 191 0.04 -1.53 2.27
N ALA A 192 1.34 -1.28 2.11
CA ALA A 192 2.21 -2.08 1.23
C ALA A 192 2.42 -3.51 1.71
N LEU A 193 2.65 -3.71 3.01
CA LEU A 193 2.74 -5.05 3.61
C LEU A 193 1.42 -5.82 3.51
N ALA A 194 0.28 -5.12 3.51
CA ALA A 194 -1.01 -5.73 3.33
C ALA A 194 -1.39 -6.02 1.87
N GLY A 195 -0.75 -5.33 0.91
CA GLY A 195 -1.09 -5.39 -0.52
C GLY A 195 -2.18 -4.40 -0.95
N GLY A 196 -2.49 -3.39 -0.14
CA GLY A 196 -3.52 -2.38 -0.42
C GLY A 196 -4.32 -2.02 0.83
N LEU A 197 -5.08 -0.92 0.75
CA LEU A 197 -5.88 -0.43 1.86
C LEU A 197 -7.06 -1.37 2.18
N GLU A 198 -7.72 -1.91 1.16
CA GLU A 198 -8.80 -2.89 1.33
C GLU A 198 -8.31 -4.19 2.00
N PRO A 199 -7.24 -4.86 1.51
CA PRO A 199 -6.64 -5.99 2.22
C PRO A 199 -6.28 -5.68 3.68
N LEU A 200 -5.76 -4.49 3.96
CA LEU A 200 -5.42 -4.06 5.31
C LEU A 200 -6.67 -3.96 6.20
N ALA A 201 -7.75 -3.34 5.72
CA ALA A 201 -9.02 -3.20 6.43
C ALA A 201 -9.65 -4.56 6.81
N LYS A 202 -9.44 -5.58 5.97
CA LYS A 202 -9.92 -6.95 6.18
C LYS A 202 -9.07 -7.76 7.18
N LYS A 203 -7.85 -7.34 7.49
CA LYS A 203 -6.98 -8.07 8.44
C LYS A 203 -7.50 -7.95 9.88
N PRO A 204 -7.34 -9.00 10.71
CA PRO A 204 -7.56 -8.90 12.14
C PRO A 204 -6.41 -8.14 12.82
N SER A 205 -6.68 -7.56 13.98
CA SER A 205 -5.69 -6.77 14.73
C SER A 205 -4.43 -7.56 15.08
N GLY A 206 -4.54 -8.86 15.40
CA GLY A 206 -3.37 -9.70 15.67
C GLY A 206 -2.44 -9.86 14.46
N THR A 207 -2.98 -9.85 13.23
CA THR A 207 -2.16 -9.85 12.01
C THR A 207 -1.51 -8.49 11.80
N VAL A 208 -2.26 -7.40 11.93
CA VAL A 208 -1.71 -6.02 11.82
C VAL A 208 -0.58 -5.80 12.83
N GLN A 209 -0.70 -6.38 14.03
CA GLN A 209 0.31 -6.30 15.08
C GLN A 209 1.69 -6.81 14.64
N VAL A 210 1.72 -7.84 13.78
CA VAL A 210 2.94 -8.57 13.39
C VAL A 210 3.32 -8.43 11.92
N LEU A 211 2.64 -7.55 11.15
CA LEU A 211 3.04 -7.23 9.77
C LEU A 211 4.48 -6.73 9.73
N GLY A 212 5.29 -7.25 8.81
CA GLY A 212 6.73 -6.96 8.73
C GLY A 212 7.61 -7.81 9.65
N ALA A 213 7.04 -8.80 10.34
CA ALA A 213 7.78 -9.81 11.13
C ALA A 213 7.45 -11.24 10.66
N GLU A 214 7.21 -11.41 9.36
CA GLU A 214 6.79 -12.67 8.73
C GLU A 214 7.78 -13.80 9.02
N ASP A 215 9.09 -13.56 8.90
CA ASP A 215 10.12 -14.59 9.16
C ASP A 215 10.06 -15.11 10.60
N ALA A 216 9.94 -14.20 11.58
CA ALA A 216 9.82 -14.55 12.99
C ALA A 216 8.49 -15.27 13.28
N LEU A 217 7.41 -14.83 12.65
CA LEU A 217 6.10 -15.47 12.76
C LEU A 217 6.12 -16.89 12.18
N PHE A 218 6.73 -17.09 11.00
CA PHE A 218 6.87 -18.42 10.38
C PHE A 218 7.77 -19.34 11.20
N ALA A 219 8.86 -18.82 11.77
CA ALA A 219 9.69 -19.57 12.69
C ALA A 219 8.91 -20.02 13.94
N HIS A 220 8.04 -19.15 14.47
CA HIS A 220 7.16 -19.49 15.59
C HIS A 220 6.12 -20.54 15.24
N LEU A 221 5.41 -20.38 14.11
CA LEU A 221 4.41 -21.34 13.64
C LEU A 221 5.02 -22.74 13.40
N ALA A 222 6.30 -22.78 13.03
CA ALA A 222 7.04 -24.02 12.89
C ALA A 222 7.68 -24.54 14.19
N GLY A 223 7.37 -23.94 15.34
CA GLY A 223 7.84 -24.36 16.66
C GLY A 223 9.33 -24.08 16.94
N ARG A 224 9.98 -23.25 16.13
CA ARG A 224 11.44 -22.97 16.22
C ARG A 224 11.79 -21.71 17.01
N ALA A 225 10.80 -20.85 17.28
CA ALA A 225 11.01 -19.59 17.99
C ALA A 225 9.75 -19.16 18.79
N PRO A 226 9.88 -18.25 19.77
CA PRO A 226 8.74 -17.56 20.36
C PRO A 226 8.00 -16.68 19.34
N SER A 227 6.71 -16.42 19.58
CA SER A 227 5.90 -15.53 18.73
C SER A 227 6.41 -14.08 18.78
N PRO A 228 6.51 -13.37 17.63
CA PRO A 228 6.87 -11.96 17.64
C PRO A 228 5.79 -11.12 18.34
N LYS A 229 6.22 -10.19 19.20
CA LYS A 229 5.30 -9.28 19.93
C LYS A 229 4.81 -8.10 19.07
N HIS A 230 5.53 -7.78 18.01
CA HIS A 230 5.30 -6.65 17.11
C HIS A 230 6.08 -6.86 15.82
N GLY A 231 5.53 -6.37 14.71
CA GLY A 231 6.23 -6.18 13.45
C GLY A 231 6.66 -4.73 13.27
N ILE A 232 6.38 -4.16 12.10
CA ILE A 232 6.82 -2.83 11.70
C ILE A 232 6.28 -1.71 12.61
N ILE A 233 5.14 -1.93 13.26
CA ILE A 233 4.56 -0.98 14.23
C ILE A 233 5.44 -0.78 15.47
N TYR A 234 6.50 -1.57 15.67
CA TYR A 234 7.52 -1.32 16.67
C TYR A 234 8.22 0.03 16.48
N THR A 235 8.31 0.53 15.25
CA THR A 235 8.90 1.83 14.92
C THR A 235 8.13 3.01 15.52
N HIS A 236 6.84 2.84 15.80
CA HIS A 236 5.98 3.88 16.35
C HIS A 236 6.33 4.22 17.80
N ASP A 237 6.30 5.50 18.16
CA ASP A 237 6.68 6.00 19.49
C ASP A 237 5.89 5.37 20.65
N PHE A 238 4.62 5.07 20.43
CA PHE A 238 3.77 4.38 21.41
C PHE A 238 4.27 2.98 21.76
N VAL A 239 5.05 2.34 20.90
CA VAL A 239 5.65 1.02 21.15
C VAL A 239 7.12 1.15 21.52
N ARG A 240 7.93 1.82 20.68
CA ARG A 240 9.38 1.94 20.86
C ARG A 240 9.77 2.50 22.23
N ASN A 241 9.08 3.56 22.64
CA ASN A 241 9.37 4.32 23.87
C ASN A 241 8.59 3.80 25.09
N THR A 242 7.89 2.66 24.95
CA THR A 242 7.25 1.96 26.07
C THR A 242 8.21 0.92 26.65
N ARG A 243 8.12 0.67 27.96
CA ARG A 243 8.99 -0.27 28.66
C ARG A 243 8.89 -1.69 28.09
N PRO A 244 10.00 -2.47 28.03
CA PRO A 244 10.02 -3.77 27.37
C PRO A 244 8.92 -4.75 27.79
N GLU A 245 8.56 -4.76 29.07
CA GLU A 245 7.49 -5.56 29.68
C GLU A 245 6.10 -5.21 29.12
N ASP A 246 5.84 -3.92 28.86
CA ASP A 246 4.54 -3.40 28.42
C ASP A 246 4.40 -3.22 26.91
N ARG A 247 5.50 -3.35 26.16
CA ARG A 247 5.50 -3.22 24.69
C ARG A 247 4.49 -4.12 24.00
N GLY A 248 4.28 -5.33 24.52
CA GLY A 248 3.25 -6.24 23.98
C GLY A 248 1.83 -5.70 24.13
N SER A 249 1.54 -5.05 25.27
CA SER A 249 0.26 -4.40 25.53
C SER A 249 0.08 -3.15 24.67
N ALA A 250 1.11 -2.31 24.56
CA ALA A 250 1.10 -1.12 23.71
C ALA A 250 0.94 -1.46 22.23
N SER A 251 1.69 -2.46 21.74
CA SER A 251 1.61 -2.98 20.37
C SER A 251 0.20 -3.47 20.04
N ARG A 252 -0.44 -4.24 20.94
CA ARG A 252 -1.82 -4.71 20.76
C ARG A 252 -2.83 -3.56 20.72
N ALA A 253 -2.68 -2.58 21.61
CA ALA A 253 -3.54 -1.39 21.64
C ALA A 253 -3.44 -0.58 20.33
N LEU A 254 -2.20 -0.32 19.88
CA LEU A 254 -1.93 0.38 18.63
C LEU A 254 -2.49 -0.39 17.43
N ALA A 255 -2.17 -1.68 17.29
CA ALA A 255 -2.66 -2.52 16.19
C ALA A 255 -4.19 -2.55 16.13
N GLY A 256 -4.87 -2.60 17.28
CA GLY A 256 -6.32 -2.56 17.36
C GLY A 256 -6.90 -1.28 16.77
N LYS A 257 -6.33 -0.13 17.12
CA LYS A 257 -6.80 1.18 16.63
C LYS A 257 -6.41 1.43 15.18
N LEU A 258 -5.23 1.00 14.74
CA LEU A 258 -4.84 1.01 13.33
C LEU A 258 -5.76 0.15 12.46
N THR A 259 -6.20 -1.02 12.97
CA THR A 259 -7.17 -1.86 12.26
C THR A 259 -8.52 -1.15 12.08
N LEU A 260 -9.00 -0.45 13.12
CA LEU A 260 -10.22 0.35 13.03
C LEU A 260 -10.05 1.53 12.08
N ALA A 261 -8.91 2.22 12.13
CA ALA A 261 -8.57 3.32 11.22
C ALA A 261 -8.58 2.85 9.76
N ALA A 262 -7.92 1.73 9.45
CA ALA A 262 -7.89 1.17 8.10
C ALA A 262 -9.30 0.86 7.57
N ARG A 263 -10.20 0.34 8.42
CA ARG A 263 -11.60 0.08 8.04
C ARG A 263 -12.36 1.36 7.76
N VAL A 264 -12.19 2.37 8.60
CA VAL A 264 -12.85 3.67 8.41
C VAL A 264 -12.34 4.35 7.15
N ASP A 265 -11.02 4.35 6.93
CA ASP A 265 -10.40 4.89 5.72
C ASP A 265 -10.93 4.19 4.46
N HIS A 266 -11.01 2.86 4.47
CA HIS A 266 -11.50 2.10 3.31
C HIS A 266 -13.02 2.25 3.05
N TYR A 267 -13.86 2.12 4.08
CA TYR A 267 -15.32 2.05 3.91
C TYR A 267 -16.04 3.39 3.99
N SER A 268 -15.42 4.43 4.59
CA SER A 268 -16.03 5.75 4.72
C SER A 268 -15.16 6.90 4.20
N GLY A 269 -13.83 6.77 4.19
CA GLY A 269 -12.91 7.84 3.78
C GLY A 269 -12.89 9.06 4.73
N GLU A 270 -13.75 9.11 5.74
CA GLU A 270 -13.87 10.24 6.66
C GLU A 270 -12.91 10.15 7.86
N ARG A 271 -12.36 11.29 8.27
CA ARG A 271 -11.57 11.38 9.51
C ARG A 271 -12.47 11.26 10.73
N ARG A 272 -12.12 10.36 11.68
CA ARG A 272 -12.86 10.12 12.92
C ARG A 272 -12.01 10.34 14.16
N GLU A 273 -12.07 11.52 14.75
CA GLU A 273 -11.23 11.91 15.90
C GLU A 273 -11.37 11.00 17.13
N ALA A 274 -12.55 10.44 17.39
CA ALA A 274 -12.80 9.56 18.53
C ALA A 274 -11.82 8.36 18.60
N ILE A 275 -11.45 7.78 17.45
CA ILE A 275 -10.55 6.61 17.42
C ILE A 275 -9.13 7.00 17.84
N HIS A 276 -8.72 8.24 17.52
CA HIS A 276 -7.40 8.78 17.90
C HIS A 276 -7.33 9.01 19.40
N GLU A 277 -8.39 9.54 19.99
CA GLU A 277 -8.42 9.83 21.42
C GLU A 277 -8.40 8.55 22.25
N ASP A 278 -9.21 7.55 21.88
CA ASP A 278 -9.18 6.24 22.52
C ASP A 278 -7.78 5.60 22.51
N LEU A 279 -7.01 5.78 21.43
CA LEU A 279 -5.64 5.27 21.35
C LEU A 279 -4.74 5.99 22.36
N ARG A 280 -4.80 7.32 22.43
CA ARG A 280 -4.00 8.12 23.36
C ARG A 280 -4.31 7.76 24.80
N GLU A 281 -5.58 7.67 25.16
CA GLU A 281 -6.02 7.28 26.51
C GLU A 281 -5.51 5.88 26.87
N ARG A 282 -5.62 4.93 25.93
CA ARG A 282 -5.18 3.56 26.16
C ARG A 282 -3.67 3.47 26.35
N ILE A 283 -2.88 4.20 25.57
CA ILE A 283 -1.41 4.23 25.70
C ILE A 283 -0.99 4.95 26.98
N ALA A 284 -1.64 6.05 27.34
CA ALA A 284 -1.40 6.76 28.60
C ALA A 284 -1.63 5.84 29.81
N THR A 285 -2.73 5.08 29.80
CA THR A 285 -3.04 4.09 30.84
C THR A 285 -1.96 3.01 30.96
N ILE A 286 -1.43 2.52 29.82
CA ILE A 286 -0.38 1.50 29.81
C ILE A 286 0.92 2.07 30.40
N ARG A 287 1.28 3.30 30.05
CA ARG A 287 2.49 3.95 30.55
C ARG A 287 2.40 4.29 32.04
N ALA A 288 1.25 4.78 32.52
CA ALA A 288 1.04 5.12 33.93
C ALA A 288 1.19 3.90 34.85
N ARG A 289 0.64 2.74 34.46
CA ARG A 289 0.81 1.48 35.22
C ARG A 289 2.27 1.05 35.36
N ALA A 290 3.08 1.37 34.36
CA ALA A 290 4.50 1.09 34.38
C ALA A 290 5.21 1.99 35.41
N ASP A 291 4.84 3.27 35.48
CA ASP A 291 5.41 4.24 36.42
C ASP A 291 5.08 3.90 37.87
N ASP A 292 3.85 3.50 38.16
CA ASP A 292 3.43 3.04 39.49
C ASP A 292 4.20 1.77 39.93
N ALA A 293 4.43 0.83 39.01
CA ALA A 293 5.20 -0.38 39.27
C ALA A 293 6.70 -0.12 39.50
N ALA A 294 7.26 0.98 38.96
CA ALA A 294 8.63 1.38 39.26
C ALA A 294 8.76 2.08 40.61
N SER A 295 7.74 2.83 41.05
CA SER A 295 7.76 3.47 42.38
C SER A 295 7.65 2.48 43.54
N ASP A 296 6.86 1.40 43.39
CA ASP A 296 6.70 0.37 44.44
C ASP A 296 7.91 -0.57 44.56
N GLY A 297 8.72 -0.71 43.51
CA GLY A 297 9.94 -1.53 43.52
C GLY A 297 11.16 -0.84 44.13
N GLY A 298 11.11 0.48 44.34
CA GLY A 298 12.22 1.29 44.88
C GLY A 298 12.24 1.42 46.40
N SER A 299 11.21 0.94 47.11
CA SER A 299 11.04 1.09 48.57
C SER A 299 11.35 -0.17 49.38
N ALA A 300 12.04 -1.16 48.79
CA ALA A 300 12.31 -2.45 49.42
C ALA A 300 13.79 -2.70 49.80
N ASP A 301 14.69 -1.74 49.59
CA ASP A 301 16.08 -1.79 50.05
C ASP A 301 16.42 -0.53 50.87
N GLU A 302 16.03 -0.52 52.14
CA GLU A 302 16.64 0.29 53.21
C GLU A 302 16.70 -0.51 54.52
#